data_AF-A0A183JK50-F1
#
_entry.id   AF-A0A183JK50-F1
#
_cell.length_a   1.000
_cell.length_b   1.000
_cell.length_c   1.000
_cell.angle_alpha   90.00
_cell.angle_beta   90.00
_cell.angle_gamma   90.00
#
_symmetry.space_group_name_H-M   'P 1'
#
loop_
_entity.id
_entity.type
_entity.pdbx_description
1 polymer ?
#
loop_
_entity_poly.entity_id
_entity_poly.type
_entity_poly.pdbx_seq_one_letter_code
_entity_poly.pdbx_strand_id
1 'polypeptide(L)'
;MSRQFYCTELKLGEVPQVQVLMNSCLRKILNIHWPDTINNSLLCERTNQLPADKEIKKRRWKWIGYSLRKSSNCIPRQALTWNPEEERKRGRPRNTLRRESEADMRRMNRNWKGLSMTELNGKNWWAAYAPP
;
A
#
# COMPACT_ATOMS: atom_id res chain seq x y z
N MET A 1 27.51 0.20 7.49
CA MET A 1 26.97 1.22 6.58
C MET A 1 25.46 1.20 6.69
N SER A 2 24.95 2.10 7.53
CA SER A 2 23.55 2.25 7.89
C SER A 2 23.08 3.57 7.29
N ARG A 3 21.88 3.55 6.68
CA ARG A 3 21.05 4.66 6.16
C ARG A 3 20.68 4.38 4.69
N GLN A 4 19.46 3.88 4.46
CA GLN A 4 18.58 4.13 3.28
C GLN A 4 17.51 3.03 3.05
N PHE A 5 16.77 2.63 4.09
CA PHE A 5 15.48 1.95 3.89
C PHE A 5 14.37 2.54 4.76
N TYR A 6 14.39 3.87 4.97
CA TYR A 6 13.21 4.58 5.45
C TYR A 6 12.39 4.99 4.24
N CYS A 7 11.58 4.10 3.70
CA CYS A 7 10.51 4.55 2.81
C CYS A 7 9.37 3.52 2.76
N THR A 8 8.18 3.97 3.19
CA THR A 8 6.82 3.43 2.94
C THR A 8 6.20 2.41 3.91
N GLU A 9 6.60 2.38 5.17
CA GLU A 9 5.81 1.67 6.19
C GLU A 9 4.77 2.62 6.81
N LEU A 10 3.73 2.99 6.05
CA LEU A 10 2.46 3.31 6.70
C LEU A 10 1.92 1.98 7.21
N LYS A 11 2.03 1.77 8.52
CA LYS A 11 1.46 0.56 9.12
C LYS A 11 -0.04 0.56 8.86
N LEU A 12 -0.61 -0.61 8.59
CA LEU A 12 -2.05 -0.75 8.37
C LEU A 12 -2.91 -0.21 9.53
N GLY A 13 -2.34 -0.06 10.74
CA GLY A 13 -2.96 0.58 11.90
C GLY A 13 -2.95 2.12 11.90
N GLU A 14 -2.18 2.78 11.03
CA GLU A 14 -2.13 4.24 10.87
C GLU A 14 -3.10 4.73 9.79
N VAL A 15 -3.58 3.82 8.93
CA VAL A 15 -4.53 4.10 7.85
C VAL A 15 -5.83 4.75 8.34
N PRO A 16 -6.45 4.31 9.47
CA PRO A 16 -7.62 4.99 10.01
C PRO A 16 -7.34 6.43 10.45
N GLN A 17 -6.15 6.70 11.00
CA GLN A 17 -5.76 8.04 11.43
C GLN A 17 -5.56 8.97 10.23
N VAL A 18 -4.93 8.47 9.16
CA VAL A 18 -4.80 9.19 7.88
C VAL A 18 -6.18 9.48 7.29
N GLN A 19 -7.12 8.54 7.35
CA GLN A 19 -8.48 8.76 6.86
C GLN A 19 -9.22 9.85 7.66
N VAL A 20 -9.09 9.87 8.99
CA VAL A 20 -9.69 10.91 9.84
C VAL A 20 -9.12 12.28 9.51
N LEU A 21 -7.81 12.38 9.32
CA LEU A 21 -7.15 13.62 8.91
C LEU A 21 -7.68 14.11 7.55
N MET A 22 -7.74 13.23 6.55
CA MET A 22 -8.26 13.58 5.22
C MET A 22 -9.71 14.04 5.28
N ASN A 23 -10.57 13.33 6.01
CA ASN A 23 -11.97 13.72 6.19
C ASN A 23 -12.11 15.10 6.84
N SER A 24 -11.27 15.41 7.83
CA SER A 24 -11.23 16.73 8.47
C SER A 24 -10.84 17.83 7.49
N CYS A 25 -9.80 17.62 6.68
CA CYS A 25 -9.37 18.56 5.65
C CYS A 25 -10.47 18.80 4.60
N LEU A 26 -11.13 17.73 4.14
CA LEU A 26 -12.19 17.82 3.13
C LEU A 26 -13.41 18.59 3.64
N ARG A 27 -13.80 18.41 4.91
CA ARG A 27 -14.88 19.20 5.53
C ARG A 27 -14.56 20.69 5.55
N LYS A 28 -13.30 21.05 5.85
CA LYS A 28 -12.83 22.44 5.80
C LYS A 28 -12.84 23.01 4.38
N ILE A 29 -12.37 22.25 3.39
CA ILE A 29 -12.34 22.68 1.98
C ILE A 29 -13.77 22.88 1.43
N LEU A 30 -14.70 21.99 1.79
CA LEU A 30 -16.11 22.09 1.40
C LEU A 30 -16.91 23.08 2.28
N ASN A 31 -16.26 23.76 3.22
CA ASN A 31 -16.86 24.70 4.15
C ASN A 31 -18.05 24.13 4.96
N ILE A 32 -18.00 22.84 5.29
CA ILE A 32 -19.05 22.14 6.06
C ILE A 32 -18.85 22.45 7.54
N HIS A 33 -19.86 23.05 8.16
CA HIS A 33 -19.82 23.42 9.56
C HIS A 33 -20.39 22.32 10.44
N TRP A 34 -20.14 22.39 11.76
CA TRP A 34 -20.62 21.39 12.72
C TRP A 34 -22.15 21.14 12.75
N PRO A 35 -23.05 22.11 12.47
CA PRO A 35 -24.48 21.80 12.38
C PRO A 35 -24.84 20.94 11.16
N ASP A 36 -24.00 20.92 10.12
CA ASP A 36 -24.21 20.13 8.92
C ASP A 36 -23.64 18.72 9.09
N THR A 37 -24.51 17.77 9.46
CA THR A 37 -24.11 16.36 9.61
C THR A 37 -24.05 15.67 8.25
N ILE A 38 -22.85 15.64 7.65
CA ILE A 38 -22.57 14.87 6.44
C ILE A 38 -21.92 13.53 6.80
N ASN A 39 -22.44 12.45 6.19
CA ASN A 39 -21.83 11.13 6.24
C ASN A 39 -20.48 11.11 5.49
N ASN A 40 -19.50 10.39 6.01
CA ASN A 40 -18.19 10.23 5.38
C ASN A 40 -18.29 9.57 3.99
N SER A 41 -19.26 8.68 3.74
CA SER A 41 -19.49 8.11 2.41
C SER A 41 -19.89 9.18 1.39
N LEU A 42 -20.86 10.01 1.76
CA LEU A 42 -21.36 11.11 0.92
C LEU A 42 -20.26 12.15 0.65
N LEU A 43 -19.40 12.42 1.63
CA LEU A 43 -18.25 13.33 1.48
C LEU A 43 -17.22 12.80 0.47
N CYS A 44 -16.95 11.49 0.48
CA CYS A 44 -16.08 10.85 -0.52
C CYS A 44 -16.71 10.88 -1.92
N GLU A 45 -18.01 10.62 -2.05
CA GLU A 45 -18.74 10.70 -3.32
C GLU A 45 -18.67 12.12 -3.92
N ARG A 46 -18.93 13.14 -3.10
CA ARG A 46 -18.90 14.55 -3.53
C ARG A 46 -17.53 15.00 -4.02
N THR A 47 -16.47 14.42 -3.47
CA THR A 47 -15.08 14.78 -3.80
C THR A 47 -14.44 13.84 -4.82
N ASN A 48 -15.14 12.78 -5.23
CA ASN A 48 -14.59 11.68 -6.05
C ASN A 48 -13.28 11.10 -5.48
N GLN A 49 -13.08 11.18 -4.16
CA GLN A 49 -11.86 10.70 -3.52
C GLN A 49 -12.00 9.24 -3.08
N LEU A 50 -10.96 8.45 -3.34
CA LEU A 50 -10.86 7.09 -2.83
C LEU A 50 -10.47 7.11 -1.35
N PRO A 51 -11.00 6.16 -0.55
CA PRO A 51 -10.50 5.91 0.80
C PRO A 51 -8.98 5.71 0.84
N ALA A 52 -8.35 6.18 1.92
CA ALA A 52 -6.91 6.15 2.14
C ALA A 52 -6.33 4.76 1.92
N ASP A 53 -7.04 3.74 2.41
CA ASP A 53 -6.60 2.36 2.36
C ASP A 53 -6.52 1.86 0.91
N LYS A 54 -7.51 2.20 0.07
CA LYS A 54 -7.53 1.85 -1.35
C LYS A 54 -6.41 2.54 -2.10
N GLU A 55 -6.18 3.82 -1.84
CA GLU A 55 -5.12 4.60 -2.50
C GLU A 55 -3.71 4.12 -2.09
N ILE A 56 -3.49 3.83 -0.81
CA ILE A 56 -2.22 3.26 -0.31
C ILE A 56 -1.96 1.89 -0.94
N LYS A 57 -2.98 1.01 -0.99
CA LYS A 57 -2.88 -0.31 -1.64
C LYS A 57 -2.51 -0.14 -3.12
N LYS A 58 -3.23 0.71 -3.85
CA LYS A 58 -2.97 0.96 -5.28
C LYS A 58 -1.53 1.40 -5.53
N ARG A 59 -1.00 2.33 -4.72
CA ARG A 59 0.38 2.80 -4.83
C ARG A 59 1.40 1.71 -4.49
N ARG A 60 1.16 0.94 -3.43
CA ARG A 60 2.00 -0.18 -3.02
C ARG A 60 2.08 -1.24 -4.12
N TRP A 61 0.96 -1.61 -4.73
CA TRP A 61 0.92 -2.55 -5.86
C TRP A 61 1.60 -2.02 -7.12
N LYS A 62 1.40 -0.73 -7.44
CA LYS A 62 2.10 -0.09 -8.56
C LYS A 62 3.62 -0.15 -8.36
N TRP A 63 4.09 0.04 -7.13
CA TRP A 63 5.51 -0.06 -6.78
C TRP A 63 6.03 -1.49 -6.85
N ILE A 64 5.31 -2.48 -6.29
CA ILE A 64 5.68 -3.90 -6.38
C ILE A 64 5.78 -4.33 -7.85
N GLY A 65 4.78 -4.02 -8.67
CA GLY A 65 4.79 -4.35 -10.09
C GLY A 65 5.91 -3.63 -10.86
N TYR A 66 6.26 -2.39 -10.49
CA TYR A 66 7.41 -1.69 -11.08
C TYR A 66 8.74 -2.37 -10.73
N SER A 67 8.95 -2.72 -9.46
CA SER A 67 10.14 -3.42 -8.97
C SER A 67 10.29 -4.80 -9.62
N LEU A 68 9.19 -5.53 -9.82
CA LEU A 68 9.20 -6.84 -10.47
C LEU A 68 9.48 -6.77 -11.98
N ARG A 69 9.16 -5.67 -12.66
CA ARG A 69 9.53 -5.47 -14.07
C ARG A 69 11.01 -5.12 -14.28
N LYS A 70 11.73 -4.72 -13.23
CA LYS A 70 13.17 -4.45 -13.32
C LYS A 70 13.96 -5.75 -13.30
N SER A 71 15.23 -5.69 -13.70
CA SER A 71 16.13 -6.85 -13.71
C SER A 71 16.20 -7.53 -12.34
N SER A 72 16.43 -8.84 -12.33
CA SER A 72 16.60 -9.64 -11.10
C SER A 72 17.66 -9.08 -10.16
N ASN A 73 18.69 -8.43 -10.72
CA ASN A 73 19.81 -7.86 -9.98
C ASN A 73 19.52 -6.49 -9.38
N CYS A 74 18.35 -5.88 -9.64
CA CYS A 74 18.06 -4.57 -9.08
C CYS A 74 17.75 -4.67 -7.58
N ILE A 75 18.32 -3.74 -6.81
CA ILE A 75 18.16 -3.62 -5.35
C ILE A 75 16.69 -3.77 -4.90
N PRO A 76 15.69 -3.09 -5.49
CA PRO A 76 14.31 -3.22 -5.01
C PRO A 76 13.69 -4.60 -5.28
N ARG A 77 14.09 -5.31 -6.34
CA ARG A 77 13.60 -6.68 -6.61
C ARG A 77 14.26 -7.69 -5.68
N GLN A 78 15.54 -7.53 -5.40
CA GLN A 78 16.25 -8.33 -4.38
C GLN A 78 15.65 -8.12 -2.99
N ALA A 79 15.32 -6.87 -2.63
CA ALA A 79 14.70 -6.56 -1.34
C ALA A 79 13.31 -7.20 -1.15
N LEU A 80 12.56 -7.45 -2.24
CA LEU A 80 11.27 -8.13 -2.21
C LEU A 80 11.41 -9.64 -1.96
N THR A 81 12.46 -10.27 -2.48
CA THR A 81 12.70 -11.72 -2.34
C THR A 81 13.58 -12.08 -1.14
N TRP A 82 14.33 -11.12 -0.61
CA TRP A 82 15.29 -11.30 0.47
C TRP A 82 14.63 -11.85 1.75
N ASN A 83 15.18 -12.97 2.24
CA ASN A 83 14.86 -13.50 3.57
C ASN A 83 16.06 -13.23 4.49
N PRO A 84 15.96 -12.35 5.50
CA PRO A 84 17.07 -12.15 6.42
C PRO A 84 17.23 -13.40 7.30
N GLU A 85 18.39 -14.03 7.17
CA GLU A 85 18.75 -15.33 7.76
C GLU A 85 19.22 -15.22 9.23
N GLU A 86 19.60 -14.02 9.68
CA GLU A 86 20.11 -13.83 11.05
C GLU A 86 19.04 -13.85 12.14
N GLU A 87 19.46 -14.35 13.31
CA GLU A 87 18.75 -14.21 14.57
C GLU A 87 18.47 -12.74 14.88
N ARG A 88 17.18 -12.40 15.00
CA ARG A 88 16.76 -11.03 15.24
C ARG A 88 17.05 -10.65 16.70
N LYS A 89 17.71 -9.51 16.90
CA LYS A 89 17.80 -8.88 18.22
C LYS A 89 16.40 -8.66 18.81
N ARG A 90 16.22 -9.05 20.07
CA ARG A 90 14.99 -8.84 20.84
C ARG A 90 14.61 -7.36 20.80
N GLY A 91 13.36 -7.06 20.42
CA GLY A 91 12.84 -5.69 20.31
C GLY A 91 12.76 -5.12 18.89
N ARG A 92 13.39 -5.74 17.88
CA ARG A 92 13.23 -5.29 16.48
C ARG A 92 11.84 -5.68 15.93
N PRO A 93 11.07 -4.73 15.35
CA PRO A 93 9.77 -5.02 14.74
C PRO A 93 9.83 -6.17 13.73
N ARG A 94 8.79 -7.01 13.75
CA ARG A 94 8.72 -8.25 12.95
C ARG A 94 8.39 -8.00 11.47
N ASN A 95 8.04 -6.77 11.10
CA ASN A 95 7.63 -6.40 9.76
C ASN A 95 8.83 -6.20 8.83
N THR A 96 8.76 -6.81 7.65
CA THR A 96 9.69 -6.62 6.54
C THR A 96 8.86 -6.37 5.29
N LEU A 97 9.43 -5.67 4.30
CA LEU A 97 8.76 -5.40 3.01
C LEU A 97 8.19 -6.69 2.39
N ARG A 98 8.93 -7.80 2.47
CA ARG A 98 8.45 -9.12 2.03
C ARG A 98 7.21 -9.59 2.79
N ARG A 99 7.20 -9.51 4.12
CA ARG A 99 6.06 -9.96 4.96
C ARG A 99 4.83 -9.09 4.80
N GLU A 100 5.02 -7.77 4.65
CA GLU A 100 3.91 -6.86 4.39
C GLU A 100 3.32 -7.11 2.99
N SER A 101 4.17 -7.28 1.99
CA SER A 101 3.75 -7.63 0.63
C SER A 101 3.05 -8.99 0.59
N GLU A 102 3.56 -10.00 1.30
CA GLU A 102 2.92 -11.31 1.45
C GLU A 102 1.58 -11.23 2.18
N ALA A 103 1.45 -10.40 3.21
CA ALA A 103 0.19 -10.19 3.91
C ALA A 103 -0.85 -9.52 2.99
N ASP A 104 -0.44 -8.52 2.21
CA ASP A 104 -1.29 -7.87 1.22
C ASP A 104 -1.69 -8.85 0.09
N MET A 105 -0.80 -9.74 -0.34
CA MET A 105 -1.09 -10.84 -1.28
C MET A 105 -2.11 -11.83 -0.72
N ARG A 106 -1.94 -12.25 0.55
CA ARG A 106 -2.86 -13.19 1.21
C ARG A 106 -4.27 -12.63 1.33
N ARG A 107 -4.41 -11.33 1.62
CA ARG A 107 -5.71 -10.64 1.66
C ARG A 107 -6.44 -10.67 0.31
N MET A 108 -5.69 -10.73 -0.79
CA MET A 108 -6.22 -10.81 -2.15
C MET A 108 -6.31 -12.25 -2.68
N ASN A 109 -6.09 -13.26 -1.81
CA ASN A 109 -6.08 -14.68 -2.17
C ASN A 109 -5.12 -15.02 -3.33
N ARG A 110 -3.93 -14.41 -3.35
CA ARG A 110 -2.91 -14.62 -4.40
C ARG A 110 -1.57 -15.05 -3.82
N ASN A 111 -0.75 -15.67 -4.66
CA ASN A 111 0.61 -16.11 -4.33
C ASN A 111 1.66 -15.49 -5.28
N TRP A 112 2.93 -15.54 -4.89
CA TRP A 112 4.06 -15.03 -5.71
C TRP A 112 4.15 -15.71 -7.08
N LYS A 113 3.82 -17.02 -7.17
CA LYS A 113 3.86 -17.79 -8.43
C LYS A 113 2.85 -17.30 -9.47
N GLY A 114 1.67 -16.88 -9.03
CA GLY A 114 0.63 -16.31 -9.90
C GLY A 114 0.98 -14.93 -10.41
N LEU A 115 1.77 -14.16 -9.66
CA LEU A 115 2.23 -12.84 -10.09
C LEU A 115 3.27 -12.94 -11.21
N SER A 116 4.27 -13.80 -11.07
CA SER A 116 5.32 -13.99 -12.09
C SER A 116 4.80 -14.48 -13.44
N MET A 117 3.69 -15.24 -13.46
CA MET A 117 3.11 -15.77 -14.70
C MET A 117 2.41 -14.68 -15.51
N THR A 118 1.71 -13.79 -14.81
CA THR A 118 0.88 -12.81 -15.48
C THR A 118 1.83 -11.71 -16.05
N GLU A 119 3.02 -11.48 -15.45
CA GLU A 119 3.98 -10.38 -15.73
C GLU A 119 4.39 -10.21 -17.19
N LEU A 120 4.27 -11.26 -18.01
CA LEU A 120 4.60 -11.27 -19.43
C LEU A 120 3.54 -10.58 -20.33
N ASN A 121 2.30 -10.41 -19.86
CA ASN A 121 1.19 -9.85 -20.63
C ASN A 121 1.01 -8.36 -20.29
N GLY A 122 1.84 -7.51 -20.91
CA GLY A 122 2.05 -6.09 -20.56
C GLY A 122 0.91 -5.09 -20.80
N LYS A 123 -0.28 -5.22 -20.19
CA LYS A 123 -1.28 -4.13 -20.14
C LYS A 123 -1.97 -3.97 -18.77
N ASN A 124 -1.94 -2.74 -18.24
CA ASN A 124 -2.78 -2.22 -17.13
C ASN A 124 -3.02 -3.11 -15.91
N TRP A 125 -1.96 -3.72 -15.43
CA TRP A 125 -1.93 -4.58 -14.24
C TRP A 125 -2.54 -4.00 -12.99
N TRP A 126 -2.24 -2.74 -12.68
CA TRP A 126 -2.74 -2.05 -11.49
C TRP A 126 -4.27 -1.93 -11.48
N ALA A 127 -4.94 -2.02 -12.63
CA ALA A 127 -6.41 -2.00 -12.72
C ALA A 127 -7.05 -3.34 -12.33
N ALA A 128 -6.33 -4.46 -12.44
CA ALA A 128 -6.80 -5.77 -11.98
C ALA A 128 -6.65 -5.97 -10.46
N TYR A 129 -5.82 -5.16 -9.80
CA TYR A 129 -5.45 -5.32 -8.38
C TYR A 129 -5.89 -4.16 -7.47
N ALA A 130 -6.48 -3.10 -8.03
CA ALA A 130 -7.19 -2.07 -7.26
C ALA A 130 -8.70 -2.36 -7.35
N PRO A 131 -9.37 -2.80 -6.27
CA PRO A 131 -10.82 -2.99 -6.31
C PRO A 131 -11.52 -1.63 -6.53
N PRO A 132 -12.69 -1.60 -7.23
CA PRO A 132 -13.53 -0.42 -7.31
C PRO A 132 -13.89 0.10 -5.91
#